data_AF-A0A353MIK5-F1
#
_entry.id   AF-A0A353MIK5-F1
#
_cell.length_a   1.000
_cell.length_b   1.000
_cell.length_c   1.000
_cell.angle_alpha   90.00
_cell.angle_beta   90.00
_cell.angle_gamma   90.00
#
_symmetry.space_group_name_H-M   'P 1'
#
loop_
_entity.id
_entity.type
_entity.pdbx_description
1 polymer ?
#
loop_
_entity_poly.entity_id
_entity_poly.type
_entity_poly.pdbx_seq_one_letter_code
_entity_poly.pdbx_strand_id
1 'polypeptide(L)' 'MRLSTKSRYGLRALFDIAYNAGSQPAQIQDISRRQEISPRYLEQIFQ' A
#
# COMPACT_ATOMS: atom_id res chain seq x y z
N MET A 1 -13.00 -16.90 -7.37
CA MET A 1 -11.73 -16.64 -6.65
C MET A 1 -12.03 -15.76 -5.44
N ARG A 2 -11.61 -16.13 -4.22
CA ARG A 2 -11.76 -15.29 -3.02
C ARG A 2 -10.49 -14.45 -2.86
N LEU A 3 -10.54 -13.17 -3.25
CA LEU A 3 -9.47 -12.23 -2.90
C LEU A 3 -9.63 -11.83 -1.43
N SER A 4 -8.59 -12.06 -0.64
CA SER A 4 -8.56 -11.59 0.74
C SER A 4 -8.48 -10.06 0.79
N THR A 5 -8.94 -9.48 1.89
CA THR A 5 -8.80 -8.04 2.17
C THR A 5 -7.32 -7.62 2.14
N LYS A 6 -6.41 -8.47 2.63
CA LYS A 6 -4.96 -8.26 2.57
C LYS A 6 -4.46 -8.16 1.13
N SER A 7 -4.92 -9.07 0.26
CA SER A 7 -4.56 -9.06 -1.17
C SER A 7 -5.05 -7.81 -1.89
N ARG A 8 -6.28 -7.36 -1.61
CA ARG A 8 -6.86 -6.14 -2.21
C ARG A 8 -6.07 -4.89 -1.81
N TYR A 9 -5.77 -4.73 -0.53
CA TYR A 9 -5.05 -3.56 -0.04
C TYR A 9 -3.56 -3.59 -0.39
N GLY A 10 -2.93 -4.77 -0.40
CA GLY A 10 -1.56 -4.91 -0.86
C GLY A 10 -1.40 -4.54 -2.33
N LEU A 11 -2.33 -4.95 -3.19
CA LEU A 11 -2.30 -4.57 -4.60
C LEU A 11 -2.48 -3.06 -4.80
N ARG A 12 -3.39 -2.43 -4.05
CA ARG A 12 -3.54 -0.96 -4.07
C ARG A 12 -2.27 -0.24 -3.64
N ALA A 13 -1.64 -0.69 -2.56
CA ALA A 13 -0.40 -0.11 -2.06
C ALA A 13 0.76 -0.28 -3.06
N LEU A 14 0.88 -1.46 -3.69
CA LEU A 14 1.89 -1.71 -4.73
C LEU A 14 1.68 -0.82 -5.96
N PHE A 15 0.42 -0.65 -6.40
CA PHE A 15 0.10 0.26 -7.49
C PHE A 15 0.44 1.72 -7.12
N ASP A 16 0.13 2.13 -5.89
CA ASP A 16 0.44 3.47 -5.39
C ASP A 16 1.95 3.74 -5.40
N ILE A 17 2.77 2.76 -5.00
CA ILE A 17 4.23 2.84 -5.07
C ILE A 17 4.69 3.00 -6.52
N ALA A 18 4.24 2.13 -7.41
CA ALA A 18 4.64 2.16 -8.82
C ALA A 18 4.25 3.48 -9.50
N TYR A 19 3.08 4.02 -9.17
CA TYR A 19 2.54 5.23 -9.80
C TYR A 19 3.12 6.53 -9.22
N ASN A 20 3.32 6.61 -7.90
CA ASN A 20 3.69 7.86 -7.24
C ASN A 20 5.17 7.95 -6.84
N ALA A 21 5.86 6.83 -6.64
CA ALA A 21 7.22 6.84 -6.08
C ALA A 21 8.30 7.00 -7.16
N GLY A 22 8.03 6.58 -8.40
CA GLY A 22 9.01 6.65 -9.49
C GLY A 22 10.31 5.94 -9.10
N SER A 23 11.41 6.69 -9.07
CA SER A 23 12.74 6.19 -8.64
C SER A 23 13.07 6.45 -7.17
N GLN A 24 12.15 7.05 -6.41
CA GLN A 24 12.34 7.36 -4.99
C GLN A 24 11.64 6.34 -4.10
N PRO A 25 12.13 6.12 -2.86
CA PRO A 25 11.43 5.30 -1.89
C PRO A 25 10.04 5.88 -1.56
N ALA A 26 9.03 5.03 -1.48
CA ALA A 26 7.69 5.42 -1.02
C ALA A 26 7.60 5.33 0.51
N GLN A 27 7.17 6.41 1.18
CA GLN A 27 6.90 6.34 2.62
C GLN A 27 5.53 5.72 2.90
N ILE A 28 5.45 4.84 3.90
CA ILE A 28 4.19 4.23 4.36
C ILE A 28 3.15 5.30 4.72
N GLN A 29 3.57 6.42 5.31
CA GLN A 29 2.66 7.52 5.63
C GLN A 29 2.00 8.12 4.38
N ASP A 30 2.73 8.24 3.27
CA ASP A 30 2.20 8.81 2.05
C ASP A 30 1.21 7.85 1.37
N ILE A 31 1.55 6.55 1.32
CA ILE A 31 0.64 5.51 0.83
C ILE A 31 -0.62 5.46 1.69
N SER A 32 -0.46 5.55 3.01
CA SER A 32 -1.58 5.58 3.97
C SER A 32 -2.55 6.71 3.70
N ARG A 33 -2.04 7.93 3.48
CA ARG A 33 -2.87 9.11 3.17
C ARG A 33 -3.55 8.97 1.80
N ARG A 34 -2.84 8.49 0.77
CA ARG A 34 -3.38 8.36 -0.60
C ARG A 34 -4.42 7.26 -0.75
N GLN A 35 -4.23 6.13 -0.06
CA GLN A 35 -5.08 4.94 -0.20
C GLN A 35 -6.13 4.82 0.93
N GLU A 36 -6.11 5.72 1.91
CA GLU A 36 -6.97 5.71 3.09
C GLU A 36 -6.88 4.38 3.87
N ILE A 37 -5.66 3.85 3.98
CA ILE A 37 -5.34 2.61 4.70
C ILE A 37 -4.52 2.98 5.92
N SER A 38 -4.78 2.39 7.09
CA SER A 38 -3.99 2.71 8.28
C SER A 38 -2.52 2.32 8.10
N PRO A 39 -1.56 3.13 8.61
CA PRO A 39 -0.13 2.83 8.48
C PRO A 39 0.21 1.45 9.05
N ARG A 40 -0.35 1.12 10.21
CA ARG A 40 -0.16 -0.18 10.88
C ARG A 40 -0.63 -1.36 10.02
N TYR A 41 -1.70 -1.20 9.25
CA TYR A 41 -2.17 -2.27 8.36
C TYR A 41 -1.29 -2.41 7.13
N LEU A 42 -0.77 -1.30 6.59
CA LEU A 42 0.25 -1.34 5.54
C LEU A 42 1.54 -2.00 6.03
N GLU A 43 1.99 -1.70 7.25
CA GLU A 43 3.14 -2.38 7.88
C GLU A 43 2.91 -3.90 7.97
N GLN A 44 1.71 -4.36 8.35
CA GLN A 44 1.37 -5.79 8.35
C GLN A 44 1.29 -6.43 6.95
N ILE A 45 1.06 -5.62 5.91
CA ILE A 45 1.06 -6.08 4.52
C ILE A 45 2.50 -6.26 4.03
N PHE A 46 3.40 -5.35 4.40
CA PHE A 46 4.79 -5.32 3.93
C PHE A 46 5.80 -5.97 4.88
N GLN A 47 5.37 -6.43 6.07
CA GLN A 47 6.07 -7.44 6.87
C GLN A 47 6.06 -8.80 6.17
#